data_AF-A0A178UKI0-F1
#
_entry.id   AF-A0A178UKI0-F1
#
_cell.length_a   1.000
_cell.length_b   1.000
_cell.length_c   1.000
_cell.angle_alpha   90.00
_cell.angle_beta   90.00
_cell.angle_gamma   90.00
#
_symmetry.space_group_name_H-M   'P 1'
#
loop_
_entity.id
_entity.type
_entity.pdbx_description
1 polymer ?
#
loop_
_entity_poly.entity_id
_entity_poly.type
_entity_poly.pdbx_seq_one_letter_code
_entity_poly.pdbx_strand_id
1 'polypeptide(L)'
;MVSRSAFLLFCVLFLATEETLASLFSSRLIHRFSDEGRASIKTPSSSDSLPNKQSLENYRLLAESDFRRQRMNLGAKVQSLVPSEGSKTISSGNDFGWLHYTWIDIGTPSVSFLVALDTGSNLLWIPCNCVQCAPLTSTYYSSLVYASSCLGAHVLQATKDLNEYNPSSSSTSKVFLCSHKLCDSASDCESPKEQCPYTVNYLSGNTSSSGLLVEDILHLTYNTNNRLMNGSSSVKARVVIGCGKKQSGDYLDGVAPDGLMGLGPAEISVPSFLSKAGLMRNSFSLCFDEEDSGRIYFGDMGPSIQQSTPFLQLDNNKYSGYIVGVEACCIGNSCLKQTSFTTFIDSGQSFTYLPEEIYRKVALEIDRHINATSKNFEGVSWEYCYESSAEPKVPAIKLKFSHNNTFVIHKPLFVFQQSQGLVQFCLPISPSGQEGIGSIGQNYMRGYRMVFDRENMKLGWSPSKCQEDKIEPPQASPGSTSSPNPLPTDEQQSRGGHAVSPAIAGKTPSKTPSSSSSYSFSSIMRLFNSLLLLHWLASLM
;
A
#
# COMPACT_ATOMS: atom_id res chain seq x y z
N MET A 1 -7.61 -42.18 -58.33
CA MET A 1 -8.60 -41.66 -57.36
C MET A 1 -8.66 -42.42 -56.03
N VAL A 2 -7.68 -43.29 -55.71
CA VAL A 2 -7.70 -44.13 -54.49
C VAL A 2 -6.79 -43.58 -53.37
N SER A 3 -5.91 -42.61 -53.67
CA SER A 3 -5.01 -41.98 -52.69
C SER A 3 -5.66 -40.83 -51.88
N ARG A 4 -6.76 -40.24 -52.35
CA ARG A 4 -7.45 -39.16 -51.61
C ARG A 4 -8.40 -39.67 -50.52
N SER A 5 -8.88 -40.91 -50.63
CA SER A 5 -9.83 -41.51 -49.66
C SER A 5 -9.15 -42.08 -48.42
N ALA A 6 -7.89 -42.53 -48.53
CA ALA A 6 -7.11 -43.04 -47.39
C ALA A 6 -6.62 -41.93 -46.45
N PHE A 7 -6.35 -40.74 -46.99
CA PHE A 7 -5.94 -39.56 -46.22
C PHE A 7 -7.10 -39.01 -45.38
N LEU A 8 -8.33 -39.07 -45.93
CA LEU A 8 -9.54 -38.73 -45.19
C LEU A 8 -9.82 -39.71 -44.05
N LEU A 9 -9.53 -41.01 -44.22
CA LEU A 9 -9.72 -42.02 -43.17
C LEU A 9 -8.71 -41.90 -42.02
N PHE A 10 -7.46 -41.52 -42.32
CA PHE A 10 -6.40 -41.34 -41.31
C PHE A 10 -6.60 -40.08 -40.48
N CYS A 11 -7.12 -39.01 -41.09
CA CYS A 11 -7.52 -37.79 -40.38
C CYS A 11 -8.74 -38.00 -39.47
N VAL A 12 -9.63 -38.93 -39.80
CA VAL A 12 -10.80 -39.27 -38.95
C VAL A 12 -10.39 -40.10 -37.72
N LEU A 13 -9.36 -40.94 -37.83
CA LEU A 13 -8.87 -41.79 -36.72
C LEU A 13 -7.99 -41.03 -35.69
N PHE A 14 -7.37 -39.91 -36.06
CA PHE A 14 -6.54 -39.10 -35.14
C PHE A 14 -7.33 -38.16 -34.22
N LEU A 15 -8.63 -37.95 -34.48
CA LEU A 15 -9.48 -37.10 -33.63
C LEU A 15 -10.14 -37.86 -32.47
N ALA A 16 -9.82 -39.15 -32.29
CA ALA A 16 -10.52 -40.02 -31.34
C ALA A 16 -9.78 -40.33 -30.02
N THR A 17 -8.52 -39.90 -29.80
CA THR A 17 -7.81 -40.25 -28.55
C THR A 17 -6.82 -39.17 -28.10
N GLU A 18 -7.22 -38.31 -27.17
CA GLU A 18 -6.34 -37.82 -26.09
C GLU A 18 -7.23 -37.30 -24.93
N GLU A 19 -7.44 -38.15 -23.92
CA GLU A 19 -7.89 -37.73 -22.60
C GLU A 19 -6.69 -37.20 -21.82
N THR A 20 -6.77 -35.98 -21.30
CA THR A 20 -5.89 -35.49 -20.23
C THR A 20 -6.73 -35.14 -19.01
N LEU A 21 -6.54 -35.91 -17.94
CA LEU A 21 -7.20 -35.78 -16.65
C LEU A 21 -6.51 -34.66 -15.85
N ALA A 22 -7.03 -33.44 -15.91
CA ALA A 22 -6.71 -32.39 -14.95
C ALA A 22 -7.72 -32.46 -13.80
N SER A 23 -7.25 -32.70 -12.56
CA SER A 23 -8.10 -32.66 -11.37
C SER A 23 -8.56 -31.22 -11.10
N LEU A 24 -9.70 -30.85 -11.67
CA LEU A 24 -10.40 -29.60 -11.38
C LEU A 24 -11.28 -29.82 -10.14
N PHE A 25 -11.05 -29.04 -9.08
CA PHE A 25 -12.11 -28.78 -8.11
C PHE A 25 -13.28 -28.14 -8.87
N SER A 26 -14.32 -28.92 -9.14
CA SER A 26 -15.53 -28.44 -9.79
C SER A 26 -16.53 -28.04 -8.71
N SER A 27 -16.76 -26.74 -8.56
CA SER A 27 -17.94 -26.23 -7.85
C SER A 27 -19.08 -26.08 -8.85
N ARG A 28 -20.20 -26.77 -8.60
CA ARG A 28 -21.41 -26.65 -9.42
C ARG A 28 -22.08 -25.32 -9.12
N LEU A 29 -21.96 -24.36 -10.03
CA LEU A 29 -22.71 -23.10 -9.98
C LEU A 29 -24.17 -23.36 -10.35
N ILE A 30 -25.05 -23.39 -9.34
CA ILE A 30 -26.49 -23.48 -9.54
C ILE A 30 -27.03 -22.06 -9.75
N HIS A 31 -27.64 -21.80 -10.90
CA HIS A 31 -28.25 -20.51 -11.18
C HIS A 31 -29.37 -20.25 -10.14
N ARG A 32 -29.34 -19.11 -9.45
CA ARG A 32 -30.30 -18.77 -8.37
C ARG A 32 -31.77 -18.84 -8.81
N PHE A 33 -32.04 -18.69 -10.11
CA PHE A 33 -33.36 -18.79 -10.72
C PHE A 33 -33.56 -20.07 -11.55
N SER A 34 -32.74 -21.11 -11.34
CA SER A 34 -33.06 -22.47 -11.79
C SER A 34 -34.09 -23.10 -10.84
N ASP A 35 -34.76 -24.16 -11.26
CA ASP A 35 -35.70 -24.86 -10.39
C ASP A 35 -34.99 -25.46 -9.17
N GLU A 36 -33.75 -25.91 -9.34
CA GLU A 36 -32.85 -26.36 -8.27
C GLU A 36 -32.45 -25.22 -7.33
N GLY A 37 -32.14 -24.03 -7.86
CA GLY A 37 -31.83 -22.84 -7.05
C GLY A 37 -33.05 -22.31 -6.27
N ARG A 38 -34.24 -22.40 -6.87
CA ARG A 38 -35.51 -22.05 -6.21
C ARG A 38 -35.90 -23.06 -5.12
N ALA A 39 -35.59 -24.34 -5.31
CA ALA A 39 -35.86 -25.38 -4.32
C ALA A 39 -35.01 -25.21 -3.05
N SER A 40 -33.74 -24.83 -3.19
CA SER A 40 -32.80 -24.68 -2.08
C SER A 40 -33.02 -23.45 -1.18
N ILE A 41 -33.86 -22.49 -1.60
CA ILE A 41 -34.14 -21.25 -0.85
C ILE A 41 -35.37 -21.40 0.08
N LYS A 42 -36.11 -22.51 0.00
CA LYS A 42 -37.25 -22.77 0.89
C LYS A 42 -36.80 -23.23 2.29
N THR A 43 -36.50 -22.28 3.17
CA THR A 43 -36.55 -22.50 4.62
C THR A 43 -37.94 -22.14 5.18
N PRO A 44 -38.41 -22.77 6.26
CA PRO A 44 -39.85 -22.82 6.58
C PRO A 44 -40.46 -21.57 7.22
N SER A 45 -39.86 -20.37 7.14
CA SER A 45 -40.36 -19.22 7.92
C SER A 45 -40.18 -17.81 7.34
N SER A 46 -40.09 -17.62 6.03
CA SER A 46 -40.42 -16.30 5.45
C SER A 46 -40.96 -16.41 4.03
N SER A 47 -42.07 -15.72 3.77
CA SER A 47 -42.88 -15.77 2.55
C SER A 47 -42.37 -14.83 1.45
N ASP A 48 -41.07 -14.77 1.18
CA ASP A 48 -40.55 -13.93 0.10
C ASP A 48 -40.53 -14.69 -1.23
N SER A 49 -41.62 -14.56 -1.98
CA SER A 49 -41.68 -15.00 -3.38
C SER A 49 -40.79 -14.12 -4.25
N LEU A 50 -39.89 -14.75 -5.01
CA LEU A 50 -38.97 -14.09 -5.94
C LEU A 50 -39.74 -13.28 -7.02
N PRO A 51 -39.38 -12.02 -7.30
CA PRO A 51 -40.18 -11.15 -8.16
C PRO A 51 -40.22 -11.60 -9.63
N ASN A 52 -41.30 -11.23 -10.31
CA ASN A 52 -41.58 -11.63 -11.69
C ASN A 52 -40.52 -11.05 -12.67
N LYS A 53 -40.16 -11.82 -13.71
CA LYS A 53 -38.96 -11.55 -14.53
C LYS A 53 -38.94 -10.17 -15.22
N GLN A 54 -40.10 -9.58 -15.48
CA GLN A 54 -40.26 -8.28 -16.15
C GLN A 54 -40.76 -7.16 -15.22
N SER A 55 -40.74 -7.35 -13.88
CA SER A 55 -41.17 -6.31 -12.94
C SER A 55 -40.05 -5.31 -12.62
N LEU A 56 -40.44 -4.08 -12.26
CA LEU A 56 -39.52 -3.04 -11.79
C LEU A 56 -38.72 -3.49 -10.55
N GLU A 57 -39.34 -4.29 -9.68
CA GLU A 57 -38.70 -4.91 -8.50
C GLU A 57 -37.54 -5.85 -8.91
N ASN A 58 -37.73 -6.65 -9.96
CA ASN A 58 -36.70 -7.54 -10.47
C ASN A 58 -35.56 -6.75 -11.13
N TYR A 59 -35.87 -5.66 -11.84
CA TYR A 59 -34.84 -4.76 -12.37
C TYR A 59 -34.06 -4.04 -11.27
N ARG A 60 -34.69 -3.63 -10.16
CA ARG A 60 -33.99 -3.07 -8.98
C ARG A 60 -33.08 -4.09 -8.29
N LEU A 61 -33.53 -5.32 -8.11
CA LEU A 61 -32.71 -6.39 -7.53
C LEU A 61 -31.55 -6.80 -8.47
N LEU A 62 -31.78 -6.79 -9.78
CA LEU A 62 -30.71 -6.99 -10.77
C LEU A 62 -29.70 -5.84 -10.72
N ALA A 63 -30.16 -4.59 -10.63
CA ALA A 63 -29.27 -3.43 -10.48
C ALA A 63 -28.49 -3.47 -9.17
N GLU A 64 -29.09 -3.79 -8.03
CA GLU A 64 -28.39 -4.00 -6.76
C GLU A 64 -27.40 -5.18 -6.81
N SER A 65 -27.77 -6.26 -7.49
CA SER A 65 -26.89 -7.41 -7.70
C SER A 65 -25.75 -7.07 -8.67
N ASP A 66 -25.97 -6.17 -9.64
CA ASP A 66 -24.95 -5.66 -10.55
C ASP A 66 -24.05 -4.63 -9.86
N PHE A 67 -24.57 -3.80 -8.94
CA PHE A 67 -23.75 -3.00 -8.04
C PHE A 67 -22.92 -3.88 -7.09
N ARG A 68 -23.51 -4.94 -6.52
CA ARG A 68 -22.77 -5.92 -5.71
C ARG A 68 -21.76 -6.69 -6.56
N ARG A 69 -22.07 -7.04 -7.81
CA ARG A 69 -21.11 -7.68 -8.73
C ARG A 69 -20.04 -6.73 -9.21
N GLN A 70 -20.31 -5.45 -9.48
CA GLN A 70 -19.27 -4.45 -9.73
C GLN A 70 -18.37 -4.26 -8.52
N ARG A 71 -18.93 -4.32 -7.30
CA ARG A 71 -18.18 -4.31 -6.04
C ARG A 71 -17.39 -5.61 -5.80
N MET A 72 -17.79 -6.73 -6.39
CA MET A 72 -17.12 -8.04 -6.29
C MET A 72 -16.20 -8.38 -7.49
N ASN A 73 -16.39 -7.78 -8.67
CA ASN A 73 -15.61 -7.99 -9.90
C ASN A 73 -14.57 -6.90 -10.16
N LEU A 74 -14.25 -6.05 -9.17
CA LEU A 74 -12.89 -5.56 -9.09
C LEU A 74 -12.02 -6.67 -8.50
N GLY A 75 -11.72 -7.65 -9.36
CA GLY A 75 -10.35 -8.11 -9.53
C GLY A 75 -9.49 -6.93 -9.99
N ALA A 76 -9.44 -5.86 -9.19
CA ALA A 76 -8.51 -4.79 -9.40
C ALA A 76 -7.13 -5.45 -9.26
N LYS A 77 -6.30 -5.29 -10.28
CA LYS A 77 -4.95 -4.81 -9.99
C LYS A 77 -5.16 -3.63 -9.04
N VAL A 78 -5.16 -3.85 -7.72
CA VAL A 78 -5.45 -2.80 -6.74
C VAL A 78 -4.35 -1.77 -6.92
N GLN A 79 -4.67 -0.70 -7.64
CA GLN A 79 -3.72 0.38 -7.87
C GLN A 79 -3.59 1.12 -6.56
N SER A 80 -2.38 1.12 -6.03
CA SER A 80 -2.04 1.97 -4.91
C SER A 80 -2.21 3.44 -5.33
N LEU A 81 -2.67 4.30 -4.43
CA LEU A 81 -2.72 5.74 -4.61
C LEU A 81 -1.45 6.38 -4.04
N VAL A 82 -1.09 7.52 -4.58
CA VAL A 82 0.01 8.37 -4.11
C VAL A 82 -0.47 9.82 -4.09
N PRO A 83 0.16 10.72 -3.31
CA PRO A 83 -0.07 12.16 -3.44
C PRO A 83 0.03 12.63 -4.90
N SER A 84 -0.71 13.68 -5.27
CA SER A 84 -0.68 14.27 -6.62
C SER A 84 0.74 14.71 -7.04
N GLU A 85 1.53 15.15 -6.07
CA GLU A 85 2.94 15.55 -6.22
C GLU A 85 3.90 14.34 -6.34
N GLY A 86 3.38 13.12 -6.26
CA GLY A 86 4.10 11.86 -6.40
C GLY A 86 4.30 11.11 -5.09
N SER A 87 4.89 9.91 -5.19
CA SER A 87 5.08 9.03 -4.02
C SER A 87 6.31 9.36 -3.19
N LYS A 88 7.21 10.23 -3.68
CA LYS A 88 8.51 10.46 -3.05
C LYS A 88 8.33 11.16 -1.71
N THR A 89 9.15 10.75 -0.75
CA THR A 89 9.29 11.40 0.55
C THR A 89 10.72 11.87 0.72
N ILE A 90 10.90 12.94 1.49
CA ILE A 90 12.20 13.55 1.76
C ILE A 90 12.42 13.65 3.27
N SER A 91 13.66 13.51 3.71
CA SER A 91 14.10 13.85 5.07
C SER A 91 15.22 14.89 4.96
N SER A 92 15.12 15.97 5.72
CA SER A 92 16.12 17.06 5.75
C SER A 92 17.01 17.01 7.00
N GLY A 93 17.12 15.85 7.62
CA GLY A 93 17.85 15.68 8.86
C GLY A 93 17.33 16.60 9.98
N ASN A 94 18.23 17.24 10.72
CA ASN A 94 17.87 17.97 11.94
C ASN A 94 16.93 19.16 11.71
N ASP A 95 17.00 19.81 10.55
CA ASP A 95 16.15 20.97 10.22
C ASP A 95 14.66 20.67 10.31
N PHE A 96 14.28 19.39 10.13
CA PHE A 96 12.91 18.91 10.20
C PHE A 96 12.75 17.72 11.16
N GLY A 97 13.57 17.70 12.22
CA GLY A 97 13.48 16.69 13.28
C GLY A 97 13.77 15.27 12.82
N TRP A 98 14.53 15.08 11.73
CA TRP A 98 14.88 13.77 11.16
C TRP A 98 13.67 12.93 10.73
N LEU A 99 12.54 13.58 10.42
CA LEU A 99 11.33 12.93 9.94
C LEU A 99 11.28 12.86 8.41
N HIS A 100 10.48 11.94 7.87
CA HIS A 100 10.13 11.92 6.45
C HIS A 100 8.85 12.71 6.18
N TYR A 101 8.90 13.47 5.09
CA TYR A 101 7.86 14.38 4.65
C TYR A 101 7.40 14.05 3.23
N THR A 102 6.16 14.38 2.92
CA THR A 102 5.63 14.29 1.56
C THR A 102 4.85 15.55 1.21
N TRP A 103 4.87 15.92 -0.07
CA TRP A 103 4.03 17.00 -0.57
C TRP A 103 2.61 16.48 -0.82
N ILE A 104 1.62 17.21 -0.31
CA ILE A 104 0.21 16.96 -0.59
C ILE A 104 -0.46 18.23 -1.10
N ASP A 105 -1.51 18.07 -1.89
CA ASP A 105 -2.32 19.20 -2.36
C ASP A 105 -3.71 19.16 -1.74
N ILE A 106 -4.15 20.30 -1.19
CA ILE A 106 -5.44 20.48 -0.53
C ILE A 106 -6.23 21.61 -1.20
N GLY A 107 -7.54 21.41 -1.35
CA GLY A 107 -8.50 22.45 -1.70
C GLY A 107 -8.72 22.67 -3.19
N THR A 108 -9.59 23.62 -3.50
CA THR A 108 -9.95 24.08 -4.85
C THR A 108 -10.02 25.61 -4.91
N PRO A 109 -9.06 26.32 -5.55
CA PRO A 109 -7.85 25.77 -6.18
C PRO A 109 -6.94 25.05 -5.17
N SER A 110 -6.12 24.11 -5.65
CA SER A 110 -5.23 23.34 -4.80
C SER A 110 -4.04 24.15 -4.32
N VAL A 111 -3.67 23.96 -3.06
CA VAL A 111 -2.47 24.52 -2.42
C VAL A 111 -1.64 23.36 -1.87
N SER A 112 -0.32 23.40 -2.04
CA SER A 112 0.56 22.32 -1.60
C SER A 112 1.11 22.53 -0.19
N PHE A 113 1.20 21.45 0.57
CA PHE A 113 1.73 21.43 1.94
C PHE A 113 2.76 20.31 2.09
N LEU A 114 3.89 20.58 2.75
CA LEU A 114 4.93 19.61 3.08
C LEU A 114 4.66 19.00 4.47
N VAL A 115 4.01 17.84 4.49
CA VAL A 115 3.54 17.24 5.74
C VAL A 115 4.45 16.12 6.24
N ALA A 116 4.72 16.09 7.55
CA ALA A 116 5.39 14.97 8.20
C ALA A 116 4.50 13.71 8.15
N LEU A 117 5.10 12.53 7.93
CA LEU A 117 4.37 11.26 7.90
C LEU A 117 4.38 10.60 9.27
N ASP A 118 3.22 10.49 9.92
CA ASP A 118 3.15 10.08 11.31
C ASP A 118 2.18 8.92 11.53
N THR A 119 2.70 7.72 11.80
CA THR A 119 1.89 6.54 12.14
C THR A 119 1.51 6.46 13.63
N GLY A 120 2.09 7.32 14.47
CA GLY A 120 1.79 7.47 15.89
C GLY A 120 0.57 8.35 16.19
N SER A 121 0.12 9.18 15.24
CA SER A 121 -1.09 10.00 15.39
C SER A 121 -2.13 9.80 14.27
N ASN A 122 -3.34 10.33 14.45
CA ASN A 122 -4.49 10.05 13.58
C ASN A 122 -4.88 11.21 12.65
N LEU A 123 -4.72 12.46 13.07
CA LEU A 123 -5.29 13.61 12.37
C LEU A 123 -4.28 14.18 11.37
N LEU A 124 -4.72 14.46 10.14
CA LEU A 124 -4.01 15.37 9.25
C LEU A 124 -4.30 16.81 9.69
N TRP A 125 -3.27 17.59 9.99
CA TRP A 125 -3.41 19.02 10.27
C TRP A 125 -2.37 19.82 9.51
N ILE A 126 -2.74 21.04 9.14
CA ILE A 126 -1.91 22.01 8.40
C ILE A 126 -2.07 23.40 9.03
N PRO A 127 -1.05 24.28 8.97
CA PRO A 127 -1.16 25.65 9.46
C PRO A 127 -2.28 26.39 8.71
N CYS A 128 -3.11 27.11 9.46
CA CYS A 128 -4.32 27.70 8.90
C CYS A 128 -4.82 28.88 9.73
N ASN A 129 -4.97 30.05 9.10
CA ASN A 129 -5.30 31.32 9.76
C ASN A 129 -4.52 31.47 11.07
N CYS A 130 -3.21 31.35 10.95
CA CYS A 130 -2.28 31.10 12.04
C CYS A 130 -2.29 32.27 13.03
N VAL A 131 -2.39 31.92 14.31
CA VAL A 131 -2.24 32.86 15.44
C VAL A 131 -0.86 32.69 16.09
N GLN A 132 -0.39 31.45 16.20
CA GLN A 132 0.92 31.10 16.76
C GLN A 132 1.41 29.79 16.11
N CYS A 133 2.31 29.87 15.13
CA CYS A 133 2.84 28.71 14.42
C CYS A 133 4.32 28.91 14.11
N ALA A 134 4.95 27.85 13.63
CA ALA A 134 6.28 27.91 13.03
C ALA A 134 6.35 28.95 11.90
N PRO A 135 7.50 29.61 11.67
CA PRO A 135 7.71 30.43 10.48
C PRO A 135 7.49 29.64 9.19
N LEU A 136 6.80 30.19 8.19
CA LEU A 136 6.57 29.49 6.91
C LEU A 136 7.57 29.87 5.82
N THR A 137 8.42 30.86 6.09
CA THR A 137 9.41 31.37 5.13
C THR A 137 10.56 30.38 4.95
N SER A 138 10.85 30.01 3.71
CA SER A 138 11.92 29.07 3.35
C SER A 138 13.31 29.49 3.84
N THR A 139 13.55 30.79 4.05
CA THR A 139 14.81 31.33 4.60
C THR A 139 15.09 30.91 6.04
N TYR A 140 14.07 30.48 6.77
CA TYR A 140 14.21 29.93 8.13
C TYR A 140 14.71 28.48 8.10
N TYR A 141 14.62 27.81 6.95
CA TYR A 141 14.93 26.39 6.77
C TYR A 141 16.09 26.22 5.78
N SER A 142 17.30 26.17 6.31
CA SER A 142 18.54 26.08 5.50
C SER A 142 18.52 24.92 4.50
N SER A 143 17.94 23.78 4.86
CA SER A 143 17.74 22.62 3.98
C SER A 143 16.83 22.86 2.77
N LEU A 144 15.78 23.67 2.89
CA LEU A 144 14.95 24.08 1.74
C LEU A 144 15.71 25.01 0.78
N VAL A 145 16.73 25.70 1.29
CA VAL A 145 17.65 26.52 0.47
C VAL A 145 18.70 25.64 -0.23
N TYR A 146 19.26 24.61 0.43
CA TYR A 146 20.33 23.76 -0.13
C TYR A 146 19.88 22.70 -1.14
N ALA A 147 18.65 22.20 -1.07
CA ALA A 147 18.10 21.27 -2.08
C ALA A 147 18.14 21.85 -3.51
N SER A 148 18.29 23.18 -3.64
CA SER A 148 18.38 23.89 -4.91
C SER A 148 19.80 23.93 -5.54
N SER A 149 20.87 23.64 -4.79
CA SER A 149 22.26 23.87 -5.25
C SER A 149 22.98 22.63 -5.78
N CYS A 150 22.51 21.42 -5.48
CA CYS A 150 23.16 20.16 -5.90
C CYS A 150 22.63 19.58 -7.23
N LEU A 151 21.55 20.12 -7.79
CA LEU A 151 21.06 19.76 -9.12
C LEU A 151 21.66 20.73 -10.15
N GLY A 152 22.83 20.38 -10.69
CA GLY A 152 23.53 21.12 -11.75
C GLY A 152 22.80 21.15 -13.10
N ALA A 153 21.57 21.63 -13.13
CA ALA A 153 20.81 21.92 -14.33
C ALA A 153 20.07 23.25 -14.12
N HIS A 154 20.20 24.16 -15.07
CA HIS A 154 19.40 25.39 -15.21
C HIS A 154 17.91 25.13 -14.87
N VAL A 155 17.50 25.38 -13.63
CA VAL A 155 16.10 25.41 -13.21
C VAL A 155 15.95 26.58 -12.27
N LEU A 156 14.97 27.41 -12.58
CA LEU A 156 14.63 28.65 -11.90
C LEU A 156 14.48 28.43 -10.39
N GLN A 157 15.16 29.28 -9.65
CA GLN A 157 15.07 29.53 -8.23
C GLN A 157 13.62 29.42 -7.72
N ALA A 158 13.30 28.32 -7.05
CA ALA A 158 12.07 28.15 -6.30
C ALA A 158 12.41 27.50 -4.96
N THR A 159 12.95 28.30 -4.04
CA THR A 159 12.66 28.08 -2.63
C THR A 159 11.14 28.17 -2.49
N LYS A 160 10.45 27.02 -2.53
CA LYS A 160 8.99 26.99 -2.36
C LYS A 160 8.73 27.32 -0.90
N ASP A 161 8.28 28.54 -0.65
CA ASP A 161 7.77 28.91 0.67
C ASP A 161 6.65 27.93 1.07
N LEU A 162 6.58 27.64 2.36
CA LEU A 162 5.53 26.84 2.94
C LEU A 162 4.21 27.62 2.90
N ASN A 163 3.08 26.93 2.96
CA ASN A 163 1.78 27.56 2.72
C ASN A 163 0.96 27.64 4.00
N GLU A 164 0.04 28.61 4.02
CA GLU A 164 -0.97 28.70 5.05
C GLU A 164 -2.34 28.45 4.42
N TYR A 165 -3.06 27.46 4.94
CA TYR A 165 -4.38 27.13 4.43
C TYR A 165 -5.41 28.18 4.86
N ASN A 166 -6.19 28.69 3.90
CA ASN A 166 -7.33 29.55 4.17
C ASN A 166 -8.63 28.86 3.72
N PRO A 167 -9.50 28.40 4.62
CA PRO A 167 -10.75 27.75 4.27
C PRO A 167 -11.63 28.59 3.33
N SER A 168 -11.64 29.91 3.51
CA SER A 168 -12.45 30.83 2.72
C SER A 168 -11.95 31.01 1.28
N SER A 169 -10.69 30.69 0.99
CA SER A 169 -10.15 30.74 -0.37
C SER A 169 -10.43 29.46 -1.17
N SER A 170 -10.84 28.38 -0.50
CA SER A 170 -11.21 27.14 -1.19
C SER A 170 -12.73 26.99 -1.36
N SER A 171 -13.15 26.85 -2.62
CA SER A 171 -14.53 26.56 -3.00
C SER A 171 -15.06 25.19 -2.58
N THR A 172 -14.18 24.26 -2.15
CA THR A 172 -14.55 22.91 -1.71
C THR A 172 -14.48 22.68 -0.22
N SER A 173 -13.98 23.68 0.52
CA SER A 173 -13.89 23.67 1.98
C SER A 173 -15.27 23.64 2.60
N LYS A 174 -15.43 22.84 3.64
CA LYS A 174 -16.64 22.72 4.44
C LYS A 174 -16.29 22.75 5.92
N VAL A 175 -17.16 23.40 6.68
CA VAL A 175 -17.09 23.38 8.14
C VAL A 175 -17.39 21.96 8.63
N PHE A 176 -16.52 21.44 9.51
CA PHE A 176 -16.76 20.18 10.20
C PHE A 176 -17.45 20.45 11.53
N LEU A 177 -18.70 20.02 11.70
CA LEU A 177 -19.55 20.42 12.82
C LEU A 177 -19.37 19.54 14.06
N CYS A 178 -19.64 20.09 15.25
CA CYS A 178 -19.61 19.34 16.52
C CYS A 178 -20.65 18.22 16.59
N SER A 179 -21.73 18.32 15.82
CA SER A 179 -22.72 17.24 15.67
C SER A 179 -22.17 16.00 14.94
N HIS A 180 -21.02 16.11 14.28
CA HIS A 180 -20.43 14.98 13.58
C HIS A 180 -19.84 13.97 14.58
N LYS A 181 -20.12 12.68 14.38
CA LYS A 181 -19.68 11.58 15.26
C LYS A 181 -18.16 11.41 15.45
N LEU A 182 -17.37 12.07 14.61
CA LEU A 182 -15.90 12.04 14.65
C LEU A 182 -15.32 13.33 15.27
N CYS A 183 -16.16 14.21 15.80
CA CYS A 183 -15.72 15.33 16.60
C CYS A 183 -15.44 14.83 18.02
N ASP A 184 -14.18 14.51 18.32
CA ASP A 184 -13.80 13.99 19.65
C ASP A 184 -14.00 15.06 20.75
N SER A 185 -13.81 16.34 20.41
CA SER A 185 -14.04 17.50 21.29
C SER A 185 -15.47 18.05 21.21
N ALA A 186 -16.47 17.24 20.85
CA ALA A 186 -17.86 17.70 20.78
C ALA A 186 -18.39 18.24 22.13
N SER A 187 -17.82 17.80 23.25
CA SER A 187 -18.12 18.30 24.61
C SER A 187 -17.68 19.74 24.83
N ASP A 188 -16.73 20.23 24.04
CA ASP A 188 -16.15 21.57 24.19
C ASP A 188 -16.95 22.63 23.39
N CYS A 189 -18.00 22.19 22.68
CA CYS A 189 -18.88 23.06 21.92
C CYS A 189 -20.12 23.44 22.74
N GLU A 190 -20.55 24.70 22.65
CA GLU A 190 -21.81 25.15 23.26
C GLU A 190 -23.02 24.68 22.44
N SER A 191 -22.82 24.44 21.14
CA SER A 191 -23.88 24.06 20.20
C SER A 191 -23.42 22.98 19.21
N PRO A 192 -24.30 22.02 18.82
CA PRO A 192 -23.99 21.00 17.81
C PRO A 192 -23.77 21.58 16.40
N LYS A 193 -24.11 22.85 16.18
CA LYS A 193 -23.92 23.59 14.92
C LYS A 193 -22.60 24.36 14.88
N GLU A 194 -21.85 24.38 15.97
CA GLU A 194 -20.52 24.98 15.97
C GLU A 194 -19.54 24.13 15.18
N GLN A 195 -18.45 24.76 14.76
CA GLN A 195 -17.33 24.08 14.15
C GLN A 195 -16.56 23.31 15.24
N CYS A 196 -16.27 22.04 14.97
CA CYS A 196 -15.58 21.18 15.92
C CYS A 196 -14.17 21.71 16.23
N PRO A 197 -13.86 22.04 17.49
CA PRO A 197 -12.49 22.31 17.89
C PRO A 197 -11.68 21.02 17.90
N TYR A 198 -10.37 21.15 17.82
CA TYR A 198 -9.47 20.03 18.03
C TYR A 198 -8.22 20.49 18.76
N THR A 199 -7.65 19.58 19.55
CA THR A 199 -6.31 19.69 20.12
C THR A 199 -5.67 18.32 20.06
N VAL A 200 -4.47 18.24 19.49
CA VAL A 200 -3.63 17.04 19.52
C VAL A 200 -2.37 17.36 20.30
N ASN A 201 -2.08 16.54 21.31
CA ASN A 201 -0.86 16.62 22.11
C ASN A 201 0.09 15.47 21.73
N TYR A 202 1.37 15.77 21.60
CA TYR A 202 2.43 14.82 21.27
C TYR A 202 3.34 14.58 22.48
N LEU A 203 4.06 13.46 22.48
CA LEU A 203 4.78 12.97 23.65
C LEU A 203 6.05 13.78 23.99
N SER A 204 6.64 14.48 23.03
CA SER A 204 7.86 15.26 23.21
C SER A 204 7.60 16.75 23.32
N GLY A 205 8.50 17.49 23.97
CA GLY A 205 8.64 18.94 23.83
C GLY A 205 7.45 19.81 24.26
N ASN A 206 6.47 19.26 25.00
CA ASN A 206 5.15 19.93 25.16
C ASN A 206 4.56 20.33 23.80
N THR A 207 4.74 19.46 22.82
CA THR A 207 4.38 19.70 21.43
C THR A 207 2.90 19.46 21.21
N SER A 208 2.21 20.42 20.59
CA SER A 208 0.77 20.32 20.31
C SER A 208 0.37 21.10 19.07
N SER A 209 -0.77 20.72 18.49
CA SER A 209 -1.46 21.48 17.44
C SER A 209 -2.94 21.60 17.79
N SER A 210 -3.49 22.80 17.70
CA SER A 210 -4.90 23.07 18.02
C SER A 210 -5.54 24.09 17.09
N GLY A 211 -6.86 23.97 16.94
CA GLY A 211 -7.64 24.82 16.07
C GLY A 211 -9.04 24.28 15.83
N LEU A 212 -9.49 24.32 14.58
CA LEU A 212 -10.83 23.91 14.19
C LEU A 212 -10.78 22.86 13.07
N LEU A 213 -11.68 21.89 13.05
CA LEU A 213 -11.75 20.90 11.99
C LEU A 213 -12.47 21.47 10.76
N VAL A 214 -11.94 21.16 9.59
CA VAL A 214 -12.54 21.43 8.27
C VAL A 214 -12.52 20.16 7.44
N GLU A 215 -13.37 20.11 6.43
CA GLU A 215 -13.40 19.04 5.45
C GLU A 215 -13.12 19.63 4.06
N ASP A 216 -12.10 19.12 3.36
CA ASP A 216 -11.76 19.59 2.02
C ASP A 216 -11.19 18.44 1.15
N ILE A 217 -10.79 18.75 -0.07
CA ILE A 217 -10.30 17.81 -1.07
C ILE A 217 -8.78 17.65 -0.95
N LEU A 218 -8.33 16.43 -0.66
CA LEU A 218 -6.98 15.95 -0.90
C LEU A 218 -6.87 15.43 -2.34
N HIS A 219 -5.87 15.90 -3.08
CA HIS A 219 -5.59 15.44 -4.44
C HIS A 219 -4.55 14.32 -4.43
N LEU A 220 -4.86 13.27 -5.19
CA LEU A 220 -4.10 12.03 -5.31
C LEU A 220 -4.00 11.64 -6.79
N THR A 221 -3.15 10.67 -7.09
CA THR A 221 -3.14 9.99 -8.38
C THR A 221 -2.93 8.49 -8.19
N TYR A 222 -3.34 7.70 -9.18
CA TYR A 222 -3.04 6.27 -9.18
C TYR A 222 -1.55 6.05 -9.48
N ASN A 223 -0.94 5.12 -8.75
CA ASN A 223 0.41 4.68 -9.04
C ASN A 223 0.45 3.97 -10.40
N THR A 224 1.07 4.60 -11.39
CA THR A 224 1.13 4.13 -12.79
C THR A 224 2.23 3.09 -13.01
N ASN A 225 2.27 2.04 -12.18
CA ASN A 225 3.13 0.86 -12.43
C ASN A 225 2.56 -0.08 -13.52
N ASN A 226 1.43 0.28 -14.15
CA ASN A 226 0.90 -0.39 -15.33
C ASN A 226 0.79 0.63 -16.47
N ARG A 227 1.64 0.49 -17.50
CA ARG A 227 1.68 1.24 -18.77
C ARG A 227 0.39 1.18 -19.62
N LEU A 228 -0.73 0.75 -19.04
CA LEU A 228 -2.02 0.59 -19.73
C LEU A 228 -2.93 1.83 -19.62
N MET A 229 -2.56 2.83 -18.82
CA MET A 229 -3.27 4.10 -18.75
C MET A 229 -2.35 5.23 -19.22
N ASN A 230 -2.55 5.67 -20.47
CA ASN A 230 -2.09 6.98 -20.93
C ASN A 230 -2.96 8.04 -20.24
N GLY A 231 -2.60 8.40 -19.01
CA GLY A 231 -3.23 9.48 -18.26
C GLY A 231 -3.07 9.31 -16.75
N SER A 232 -2.40 10.26 -16.10
CA SER A 232 -2.50 10.46 -14.65
C SER A 232 -3.96 10.79 -14.35
N SER A 233 -4.74 9.79 -13.93
CA SER A 233 -6.13 9.99 -13.55
C SER A 233 -6.13 10.61 -12.16
N SER A 234 -6.30 11.93 -12.11
CA SER A 234 -6.45 12.67 -10.85
C SER A 234 -7.57 12.08 -10.01
N VAL A 235 -7.27 11.79 -8.75
CA VAL A 235 -8.20 11.30 -7.74
C VAL A 235 -8.42 12.40 -6.73
N LYS A 236 -9.68 12.74 -6.47
CA LYS A 236 -10.07 13.74 -5.46
C LYS A 236 -10.73 13.03 -4.30
N ALA A 237 -10.15 13.15 -3.11
CA ALA A 237 -10.66 12.51 -1.90
C ALA A 237 -11.05 13.57 -0.88
N ARG A 238 -12.24 13.43 -0.30
CA ARG A 238 -12.68 14.31 0.78
C ARG A 238 -12.13 13.80 2.10
N VAL A 239 -11.38 14.63 2.82
CA VAL A 239 -10.71 14.29 4.07
C VAL A 239 -10.99 15.35 5.14
N VAL A 240 -10.85 14.96 6.40
CA VAL A 240 -10.91 15.89 7.53
C VAL A 240 -9.51 16.41 7.83
N ILE A 241 -9.42 17.71 8.05
CA ILE A 241 -8.18 18.44 8.24
C ILE A 241 -8.31 19.28 9.51
N GLY A 242 -7.32 19.21 10.38
CA GLY A 242 -7.13 20.20 11.43
C GLY A 242 -6.59 21.49 10.84
N CYS A 243 -7.40 22.55 10.85
CA CYS A 243 -6.94 23.92 10.57
C CYS A 243 -6.18 24.41 11.82
N GLY A 244 -4.86 24.21 11.82
CA GLY A 244 -3.96 24.48 12.94
C GLY A 244 -3.71 25.96 13.11
N LYS A 245 -4.35 26.54 14.13
CA LYS A 245 -4.23 27.97 14.47
C LYS A 245 -3.12 28.23 15.49
N LYS A 246 -2.86 27.26 16.37
CA LYS A 246 -1.86 27.35 17.43
C LYS A 246 -1.05 26.07 17.51
N GLN A 247 0.27 26.22 17.52
CA GLN A 247 1.26 25.17 17.69
C GLN A 247 2.13 25.48 18.92
N SER A 248 2.69 24.44 19.54
CA SER A 248 3.63 24.55 20.66
C SER A 248 4.76 23.55 20.56
N GLY A 249 5.78 23.71 21.41
CA GLY A 249 6.89 22.78 21.53
C GLY A 249 7.75 22.73 20.26
N ASP A 250 8.23 21.53 19.93
CA ASP A 250 9.17 21.25 18.85
C ASP A 250 8.68 21.75 17.47
N TYR A 251 7.37 21.95 17.30
CA TYR A 251 6.81 22.53 16.08
C TYR A 251 7.22 23.99 15.87
N LEU A 252 7.32 24.78 16.94
CA LEU A 252 7.78 26.17 16.85
C LEU A 252 9.26 26.26 16.47
N ASP A 253 10.01 25.18 16.71
CA ASP A 253 11.45 25.07 16.42
C ASP A 253 11.73 24.44 15.04
N GLY A 254 10.69 24.16 14.25
CA GLY A 254 10.80 23.79 12.84
C GLY A 254 10.40 22.37 12.49
N VAL A 255 9.96 21.54 13.44
CA VAL A 255 9.38 20.22 13.12
C VAL A 255 7.97 20.39 12.53
N ALA A 256 7.64 19.66 11.45
CA ALA A 256 6.30 19.70 10.84
C ALA A 256 5.72 21.12 10.58
N PRO A 257 6.50 22.07 10.04
CA PRO A 257 6.09 23.48 10.01
C PRO A 257 4.92 23.74 9.06
N ASP A 258 4.83 22.96 7.98
CA ASP A 258 3.75 23.00 6.98
C ASP A 258 2.67 21.93 7.23
N GLY A 259 2.72 21.29 8.40
CA GLY A 259 1.73 20.31 8.84
C GLY A 259 2.27 18.89 9.02
N LEU A 260 1.35 18.01 9.44
CA LEU A 260 1.61 16.61 9.71
C LEU A 260 0.39 15.78 9.28
N MET A 261 0.65 14.65 8.64
CA MET A 261 -0.35 13.68 8.24
C MET A 261 -0.34 12.49 9.21
N GLY A 262 -1.36 12.45 10.07
CA GLY A 262 -1.66 11.27 10.87
C GLY A 262 -2.13 10.09 10.00
N LEU A 263 -1.44 8.97 10.14
CA LEU A 263 -1.66 7.70 9.44
C LEU A 263 -2.18 6.60 10.38
N GLY A 264 -2.50 6.97 11.62
CA GLY A 264 -2.99 6.08 12.66
C GLY A 264 -4.31 5.37 12.35
N PRO A 265 -4.70 4.40 13.20
CA PRO A 265 -5.82 3.51 12.91
C PRO A 265 -7.21 4.13 13.09
N ALA A 266 -7.36 5.34 13.63
CA ALA A 266 -8.66 5.93 13.94
C ALA A 266 -9.48 6.29 12.68
N GLU A 267 -10.80 6.42 12.84
CA GLU A 267 -11.72 6.70 11.73
C GLU A 267 -11.48 8.06 11.06
N ILE A 268 -10.86 9.02 11.76
CA ILE A 268 -10.60 10.38 11.26
C ILE A 268 -9.37 10.46 10.33
N SER A 269 -8.52 9.43 10.30
CA SER A 269 -7.26 9.47 9.56
C SER A 269 -7.44 9.39 8.05
N VAL A 270 -6.44 9.92 7.31
CA VAL A 270 -6.45 9.91 5.84
C VAL A 270 -6.67 8.48 5.29
N PRO A 271 -5.93 7.43 5.73
CA PRO A 271 -6.17 6.08 5.25
C PRO A 271 -7.60 5.57 5.48
N SER A 272 -8.26 5.97 6.57
CA SER A 272 -9.65 5.63 6.86
C SER A 272 -10.63 6.28 5.88
N PHE A 273 -10.45 7.57 5.57
CA PHE A 273 -11.31 8.26 4.61
C PHE A 273 -11.15 7.70 3.20
N LEU A 274 -9.93 7.45 2.75
CA LEU A 274 -9.67 6.91 1.41
C LEU A 274 -10.26 5.50 1.22
N SER A 275 -10.08 4.61 2.20
CA SER A 275 -10.62 3.24 2.13
C SER A 275 -12.15 3.22 2.25
N LYS A 276 -12.76 4.01 3.14
CA LYS A 276 -14.22 4.11 3.28
C LYS A 276 -14.90 4.70 2.03
N ALA A 277 -14.22 5.60 1.33
CA ALA A 277 -14.66 6.11 0.03
C ALA A 277 -14.54 5.07 -1.10
N GLY A 278 -13.95 3.89 -0.83
CA GLY A 278 -13.75 2.83 -1.82
C GLY A 278 -12.65 3.13 -2.84
N LEU A 279 -11.76 4.10 -2.54
CA LEU A 279 -10.70 4.52 -3.46
C LEU A 279 -9.48 3.58 -3.42
N MET A 280 -9.29 2.88 -2.30
CA MET A 280 -8.17 1.97 -2.09
C MET A 280 -8.55 0.85 -1.10
N ARG A 281 -7.72 -0.20 -1.03
CA ARG A 281 -7.74 -1.14 0.11
C ARG A 281 -7.42 -0.42 1.41
N ASN A 282 -7.89 -0.94 2.53
CA ASN A 282 -7.58 -0.36 3.84
C ASN A 282 -6.17 -0.73 4.30
N SER A 283 -5.16 -0.20 3.62
CA SER A 283 -3.76 -0.41 3.92
C SER A 283 -2.91 0.75 3.39
N PHE A 284 -1.66 0.82 3.81
CA PHE A 284 -0.66 1.69 3.19
C PHE A 284 0.74 1.13 3.47
N SER A 285 1.74 1.62 2.74
CA SER A 285 3.13 1.30 3.00
C SER A 285 4.01 2.53 3.07
N LEU A 286 5.03 2.47 3.91
CA LEU A 286 6.13 3.42 4.00
C LEU A 286 7.43 2.70 3.65
N CYS A 287 8.32 3.38 2.94
CA CYS A 287 9.68 2.89 2.70
C CYS A 287 10.65 4.05 2.84
N PHE A 288 11.63 3.92 3.72
CA PHE A 288 12.70 4.90 3.92
C PHE A 288 14.03 4.24 3.55
N ASP A 289 14.82 4.90 2.71
CA ASP A 289 16.14 4.43 2.34
C ASP A 289 17.23 5.08 3.19
N GLU A 290 18.47 4.75 2.86
CA GLU A 290 19.66 5.18 3.59
C GLU A 290 20.15 6.57 3.14
N GLU A 291 19.61 7.11 2.05
CA GLU A 291 19.97 8.39 1.45
C GLU A 291 18.94 9.48 1.81
N ASP A 292 18.24 9.30 2.94
CA ASP A 292 17.16 10.19 3.44
C ASP A 292 16.03 10.42 2.42
N SER A 293 15.86 9.47 1.50
CA SER A 293 14.80 9.40 0.52
C SER A 293 13.80 8.32 0.93
N GLY A 294 12.57 8.41 0.42
CA GLY A 294 11.59 7.38 0.70
C GLY A 294 10.37 7.45 -0.17
N ARG A 295 9.37 6.62 0.16
CA ARG A 295 8.09 6.55 -0.56
C ARG A 295 6.92 6.23 0.35
N ILE A 296 5.75 6.77 -0.01
CA ILE A 296 4.45 6.43 0.56
C ILE A 296 3.50 5.90 -0.53
N TYR A 297 2.76 4.84 -0.21
CA TYR A 297 1.73 4.27 -1.07
C TYR A 297 0.48 3.90 -0.28
N PHE A 298 -0.66 4.46 -0.65
CA PHE A 298 -1.97 4.11 -0.07
C PHE A 298 -2.58 2.92 -0.81
N GLY A 299 -3.16 1.95 -0.11
CA GLY A 299 -3.77 0.74 -0.66
C GLY A 299 -2.79 -0.37 -1.00
N ASP A 300 -1.51 -0.15 -0.72
CA ASP A 300 -0.46 -1.13 -0.91
C ASP A 300 -0.53 -2.23 0.16
N MET A 301 -0.40 -3.48 -0.28
CA MET A 301 -0.38 -4.66 0.61
C MET A 301 1.00 -5.32 0.66
N GLY A 302 1.98 -4.77 -0.05
CA GLY A 302 3.30 -5.36 -0.18
C GLY A 302 3.31 -6.70 -0.93
N PRO A 303 4.48 -7.35 -0.99
CA PRO A 303 4.61 -8.65 -1.62
C PRO A 303 4.00 -9.77 -0.77
N SER A 304 3.52 -10.83 -1.42
CA SER A 304 2.91 -11.99 -0.74
C SER A 304 3.85 -12.75 0.20
N ILE A 305 5.17 -12.63 -0.02
CA ILE A 305 6.22 -13.31 0.74
C ILE A 305 6.81 -12.46 1.87
N GLN A 306 6.24 -11.28 2.15
CA GLN A 306 6.72 -10.44 3.25
C GLN A 306 6.58 -11.14 4.60
N GLN A 307 7.47 -10.79 5.53
CA GLN A 307 7.30 -11.19 6.92
C GLN A 307 6.20 -10.35 7.55
N SER A 308 5.57 -10.86 8.62
CA SER A 308 4.51 -10.10 9.28
C SER A 308 4.31 -10.47 10.75
N THR A 309 3.65 -9.57 11.48
CA THR A 309 3.21 -9.78 12.86
C THR A 309 1.86 -9.09 13.07
N PRO A 310 0.92 -9.67 13.84
CA PRO A 310 -0.37 -9.02 14.11
C PRO A 310 -0.19 -7.76 14.95
N PHE A 311 -1.07 -6.78 14.74
CA PHE A 311 -1.21 -5.66 15.66
C PHE A 311 -1.94 -6.11 16.94
N LEU A 312 -1.51 -5.57 18.07
CA LEU A 312 -2.08 -5.82 19.38
C LEU A 312 -3.13 -4.76 19.74
N GLN A 313 -4.09 -5.17 20.55
CA GLN A 313 -5.07 -4.29 21.18
C GLN A 313 -4.65 -4.10 22.65
N LEU A 314 -4.58 -2.86 23.12
CA LEU A 314 -4.23 -2.57 24.53
C LEU A 314 -5.41 -1.93 25.30
N ASP A 315 -6.19 -1.06 24.67
CA ASP A 315 -7.25 -0.29 25.33
C ASP A 315 -8.64 -0.87 25.05
N ASN A 316 -9.23 -1.60 26.01
CA ASN A 316 -10.61 -2.13 25.88
C ASN A 316 -10.87 -2.87 24.56
N ASN A 317 -9.92 -3.68 24.09
CA ASN A 317 -9.96 -4.36 22.78
C ASN A 317 -10.03 -3.41 21.57
N LYS A 318 -9.47 -2.20 21.69
CA LYS A 318 -9.30 -1.26 20.58
C LYS A 318 -7.84 -1.12 20.19
N TYR A 319 -7.63 -0.76 18.93
CA TYR A 319 -6.34 -0.38 18.40
C TYR A 319 -6.12 1.12 18.63
N SER A 320 -5.36 1.46 19.67
CA SER A 320 -4.96 2.84 19.98
C SER A 320 -3.74 3.31 19.19
N GLY A 321 -3.04 2.38 18.52
CA GLY A 321 -1.96 2.64 17.58
C GLY A 321 -1.52 1.36 16.87
N TYR A 322 -0.45 1.45 16.09
CA TYR A 322 0.17 0.28 15.46
C TYR A 322 1.16 -0.38 16.41
N ILE A 323 0.63 -1.23 17.30
CA ILE A 323 1.40 -1.85 18.37
C ILE A 323 1.66 -3.31 18.04
N VAL A 324 2.89 -3.78 18.26
CA VAL A 324 3.29 -5.17 18.03
C VAL A 324 3.98 -5.75 19.28
N GLY A 325 3.94 -7.08 19.42
CA GLY A 325 4.60 -7.79 20.52
C GLY A 325 5.92 -8.41 20.07
N VAL A 326 7.03 -7.96 20.66
CA VAL A 326 8.36 -8.56 20.47
C VAL A 326 8.54 -9.66 21.52
N GLU A 327 8.90 -10.87 21.08
CA GLU A 327 9.08 -12.03 21.95
C GLU A 327 10.50 -12.09 22.53
N ALA A 328 11.49 -11.71 21.73
CA ALA A 328 12.89 -11.65 22.16
C ALA A 328 13.71 -10.72 21.29
N CYS A 329 14.75 -10.13 21.88
CA CYS A 329 15.80 -9.40 21.19
C CYS A 329 17.09 -10.23 21.16
N CYS A 330 17.66 -10.43 19.97
CA CYS A 330 18.91 -11.15 19.78
C CYS A 330 19.94 -10.24 19.09
N ILE A 331 21.18 -10.30 19.53
CA ILE A 331 22.31 -9.54 18.96
C ILE A 331 23.28 -10.56 18.38
N GLY A 332 23.50 -10.48 17.07
CA GLY A 332 24.27 -11.49 16.35
C GLY A 332 23.64 -12.88 16.44
N ASN A 333 24.30 -13.79 17.17
CA ASN A 333 23.88 -15.19 17.34
C ASN A 333 23.33 -15.49 18.74
N SER A 334 23.29 -14.51 19.64
CA SER A 334 22.85 -14.69 21.03
C SER A 334 21.54 -13.95 21.30
N CYS A 335 20.60 -14.59 21.99
CA CYS A 335 19.34 -13.97 22.41
C CYS A 335 19.40 -13.56 23.87
N LEU A 336 19.03 -12.31 24.14
CA LEU A 336 19.06 -11.72 25.47
C LEU A 336 17.88 -12.23 26.30
N LYS A 337 18.15 -12.61 27.56
CA LYS A 337 17.11 -13.10 28.48
C LYS A 337 16.15 -11.99 28.90
N GLN A 338 14.85 -12.32 28.96
CA GLN A 338 13.78 -11.41 29.39
C GLN A 338 13.81 -10.11 28.59
N THR A 339 13.66 -10.25 27.27
CA THR A 339 13.60 -9.12 26.31
C THR A 339 12.32 -9.12 25.49
N SER A 340 11.24 -9.66 26.06
CA SER A 340 9.88 -9.52 25.54
C SER A 340 9.31 -8.15 25.91
N PHE A 341 8.70 -7.45 24.97
CA PHE A 341 8.06 -6.16 25.20
C PHE A 341 7.02 -5.85 24.11
N THR A 342 6.16 -4.88 24.37
CA THR A 342 5.26 -4.32 23.36
C THR A 342 5.81 -3.01 22.81
N THR A 343 5.59 -2.73 21.54
CA THR A 343 6.14 -1.52 20.92
C THR A 343 5.25 -0.93 19.85
N PHE A 344 5.16 0.40 19.82
CA PHE A 344 4.59 1.16 18.71
C PHE A 344 5.52 1.11 17.49
N ILE A 345 4.96 1.10 16.29
CA ILE A 345 5.67 1.36 15.04
C ILE A 345 5.32 2.79 14.60
N ASP A 346 6.28 3.70 14.76
CA ASP A 346 6.02 5.13 14.72
C ASP A 346 6.94 5.87 13.74
N SER A 347 6.41 6.23 12.57
CA SER A 347 7.12 7.08 11.61
C SER A 347 7.11 8.56 11.99
N GLY A 348 6.30 8.99 12.95
CA GLY A 348 6.30 10.35 13.50
C GLY A 348 7.44 10.59 14.49
N GLN A 349 8.26 9.57 14.74
CA GLN A 349 9.41 9.61 15.62
C GLN A 349 10.68 9.19 14.88
N SER A 350 11.77 9.91 15.10
CA SER A 350 13.02 9.70 14.37
C SER A 350 13.81 8.50 14.88
N PHE A 351 13.88 8.34 16.20
CA PHE A 351 14.72 7.35 16.88
C PHE A 351 13.90 6.35 17.69
N THR A 352 14.52 5.27 18.14
CA THR A 352 13.81 4.15 18.81
C THR A 352 13.91 4.28 20.32
N TYR A 353 12.79 4.11 21.02
CA TYR A 353 12.75 4.11 22.48
C TYR A 353 12.36 2.73 22.98
N LEU A 354 13.16 2.17 23.88
CA LEU A 354 12.92 0.84 24.43
C LEU A 354 12.51 0.95 25.90
N PRO A 355 11.69 0.02 26.43
CA PRO A 355 11.44 -0.04 27.86
C PRO A 355 12.77 -0.13 28.61
N GLU A 356 12.85 0.51 29.78
CA GLU A 356 14.12 0.79 30.46
C GLU A 356 15.03 -0.44 30.65
N GLU A 357 14.48 -1.55 31.13
CA GLU A 357 15.23 -2.81 31.29
C GLU A 357 15.69 -3.42 29.95
N ILE A 358 14.94 -3.20 28.87
CA ILE A 358 15.28 -3.69 27.54
C ILE A 358 16.37 -2.80 26.94
N TYR A 359 16.21 -1.48 27.03
CA TYR A 359 17.20 -0.48 26.65
C TYR A 359 18.57 -0.85 27.23
N ARG A 360 18.65 -0.99 28.56
CA ARG A 360 19.91 -1.26 29.26
C ARG A 360 20.59 -2.55 28.79
N LYS A 361 19.82 -3.63 28.57
CA LYS A 361 20.36 -4.91 28.11
C LYS A 361 20.86 -4.84 26.66
N VAL A 362 20.10 -4.21 25.77
CA VAL A 362 20.45 -4.07 24.36
C VAL A 362 21.66 -3.16 24.19
N ALA A 363 21.65 -2.00 24.84
CA ALA A 363 22.73 -1.03 24.75
C ALA A 363 24.05 -1.59 25.27
N LEU A 364 24.03 -2.21 26.46
CA LEU A 364 25.22 -2.85 27.03
C LEU A 364 25.77 -3.98 26.15
N GLU A 365 24.90 -4.77 25.51
CA GLU A 365 25.37 -5.85 24.64
C GLU A 365 25.98 -5.31 23.34
N ILE A 366 25.43 -4.25 22.73
CA ILE A 366 26.04 -3.62 21.55
C ILE A 366 27.37 -2.94 21.90
N ASP A 367 27.44 -2.23 23.04
CA ASP A 367 28.64 -1.58 23.56
C ASP A 367 29.83 -2.55 23.65
N ARG A 368 29.60 -3.80 24.09
CA ARG A 368 30.65 -4.84 24.14
C ARG A 368 31.28 -5.19 22.80
N HIS A 369 30.62 -4.92 21.68
CA HIS A 369 31.15 -5.14 20.34
C HIS A 369 31.90 -3.92 19.80
N ILE A 370 31.95 -2.81 20.54
CA ILE A 370 32.59 -1.56 20.14
C ILE A 370 33.92 -1.42 20.89
N ASN A 371 35.02 -1.42 20.14
CA ASN A 371 36.36 -1.21 20.71
C ASN A 371 36.75 0.27 20.67
N ALA A 372 35.97 1.11 21.36
CA ALA A 372 36.20 2.54 21.52
C ALA A 372 35.67 3.00 22.88
N THR A 373 36.28 4.03 23.46
CA THR A 373 35.79 4.61 24.71
C THR A 373 34.57 5.48 24.44
N SER A 374 33.54 5.35 25.27
CA SER A 374 32.36 6.20 25.20
C SER A 374 32.72 7.67 25.38
N LYS A 375 32.13 8.55 24.58
CA LYS A 375 32.38 10.00 24.57
C LYS A 375 31.05 10.73 24.44
N ASN A 376 30.87 11.76 25.27
CA ASN A 376 29.72 12.65 25.17
C ASN A 376 29.99 13.74 24.13
N PHE A 377 28.98 14.08 23.34
CA PHE A 377 29.04 15.16 22.37
C PHE A 377 28.02 16.23 22.74
N GLU A 378 28.39 17.50 22.57
CA GLU A 378 27.49 18.61 22.82
C GLU A 378 26.28 18.54 21.87
N GLY A 379 25.07 18.70 22.41
CA GLY A 379 23.82 18.60 21.65
C GLY A 379 23.36 17.17 21.32
N VAL A 380 24.10 16.14 21.73
CA VAL A 380 23.73 14.73 21.54
C VAL A 380 23.28 14.12 22.86
N SER A 381 22.08 13.55 22.90
CA SER A 381 21.45 13.02 24.12
C SER A 381 21.60 11.51 24.32
N TRP A 382 22.23 10.80 23.38
CA TRP A 382 22.48 9.35 23.53
C TRP A 382 23.64 9.06 24.47
N GLU A 383 23.44 8.06 25.33
CA GLU A 383 24.43 7.62 26.33
C GLU A 383 25.64 6.90 25.70
N TYR A 384 25.38 6.10 24.66
CA TYR A 384 26.39 5.25 24.02
C TYR A 384 26.85 5.87 22.70
N CYS A 385 27.79 6.80 22.81
CA CYS A 385 28.40 7.53 21.70
C CYS A 385 29.91 7.34 21.70
N TYR A 386 30.54 7.35 20.51
CA TYR A 386 31.95 7.01 20.35
C TYR A 386 32.61 7.82 19.24
N GLU A 387 33.93 7.84 19.26
CA GLU A 387 34.78 8.39 18.21
C GLU A 387 35.87 7.36 17.88
N SER A 388 36.02 7.04 16.60
CA SER A 388 37.02 6.07 16.13
C SER A 388 37.57 6.47 14.76
N SER A 389 38.61 5.78 14.29
CA SER A 389 39.16 5.99 12.94
C SER A 389 38.29 5.40 11.82
N ALA A 390 37.38 4.48 12.15
CA ALA A 390 36.46 3.84 11.22
C ALA A 390 35.22 3.33 11.96
N GLU A 391 34.07 3.32 11.27
CA GLU A 391 32.81 2.77 11.80
C GLU A 391 33.00 1.30 12.23
N PRO A 392 32.64 0.93 13.48
CA PRO A 392 32.80 -0.42 13.96
C PRO A 392 31.78 -1.36 13.32
N LYS A 393 32.20 -2.59 13.04
CA LYS A 393 31.29 -3.66 12.61
C LYS A 393 30.62 -4.27 13.83
N VAL A 394 29.41 -3.82 14.13
CA VAL A 394 28.58 -4.39 15.21
C VAL A 394 27.59 -5.43 14.66
N PRO A 395 27.22 -6.46 15.43
CA PRO A 395 26.22 -7.43 15.01
C PRO A 395 24.83 -6.81 14.83
N ALA A 396 24.05 -7.33 13.89
CA ALA A 396 22.66 -6.92 13.69
C ALA A 396 21.80 -7.23 14.92
N ILE A 397 20.85 -6.33 15.20
CA ILE A 397 19.79 -6.56 16.19
C ILE A 397 18.66 -7.31 15.49
N LYS A 398 18.17 -8.39 16.10
CA LYS A 398 17.08 -9.23 15.58
C LYS A 398 15.94 -9.22 16.58
N LEU A 399 14.80 -8.65 16.19
CA LEU A 399 13.58 -8.73 16.95
C LEU A 399 12.79 -9.96 16.50
N LYS A 400 12.55 -10.87 17.43
CA LYS A 400 11.81 -12.12 17.21
C LYS A 400 10.33 -11.87 17.46
N PHE A 401 9.51 -12.38 16.53
CA PHE A 401 8.07 -12.33 16.58
C PHE A 401 7.50 -13.75 16.43
N SER A 402 6.22 -13.88 16.75
CA SER A 402 5.46 -15.12 16.57
C SER A 402 5.58 -15.68 15.16
N HIS A 403 5.34 -16.99 15.03
CA HIS A 403 5.38 -17.71 13.75
C HIS A 403 6.72 -17.64 13.03
N ASN A 404 7.83 -17.55 13.79
CA ASN A 404 9.20 -17.53 13.29
C ASN A 404 9.52 -16.31 12.39
N ASN A 405 8.77 -15.22 12.54
CA ASN A 405 9.10 -13.95 11.89
C ASN A 405 10.23 -13.24 12.66
N THR A 406 11.15 -12.62 11.94
CA THR A 406 12.30 -11.91 12.51
C THR A 406 12.55 -10.61 11.76
N PHE A 407 12.38 -9.49 12.46
CA PHE A 407 12.79 -8.19 11.95
C PHE A 407 14.27 -7.97 12.24
N VAL A 408 15.05 -7.63 11.21
CA VAL A 408 16.52 -7.54 11.31
C VAL A 408 16.98 -6.11 11.10
N ILE A 409 17.52 -5.49 12.13
CA ILE A 409 18.12 -4.16 12.08
C ILE A 409 19.60 -4.34 11.75
N HIS A 410 19.93 -4.15 10.48
CA HIS A 410 21.28 -4.39 9.95
C HIS A 410 22.29 -3.30 10.34
N LYS A 411 21.84 -2.05 10.47
CA LYS A 411 22.65 -0.91 10.88
C LYS A 411 22.12 -0.36 12.20
N PRO A 412 22.57 -0.91 13.34
CA PRO A 412 22.08 -0.48 14.63
C PRO A 412 22.68 0.85 15.09
N LEU A 413 23.75 1.35 14.45
CA LEU A 413 24.43 2.60 14.80
C LEU A 413 24.00 3.75 13.89
N PHE A 414 24.09 4.97 14.42
CA PHE A 414 23.87 6.22 13.69
C PHE A 414 25.17 7.01 13.61
N VAL A 415 25.63 7.29 12.39
CA VAL A 415 26.84 8.07 12.12
C VAL A 415 26.41 9.51 11.79
N PHE A 416 26.86 10.48 12.58
CA PHE A 416 26.46 11.89 12.40
C PHE A 416 27.62 12.79 11.96
N GLN A 417 28.87 12.33 12.08
CA GLN A 417 30.02 13.07 11.57
C GLN A 417 31.11 12.14 11.06
N GLN A 418 31.63 12.47 9.87
CA GLN A 418 32.81 11.83 9.30
C GLN A 418 33.75 12.93 8.79
N SER A 419 34.82 13.21 9.53
CA SER A 419 35.77 14.28 9.22
C SER A 419 37.21 13.87 9.49
N GLN A 420 38.10 14.13 8.54
CA GLN A 420 39.56 14.03 8.72
C GLN A 420 40.04 12.69 9.32
N GLY A 421 39.44 11.57 8.88
CA GLY A 421 39.83 10.23 9.34
C GLY A 421 39.26 9.83 10.71
N LEU A 422 38.33 10.62 11.27
CA LEU A 422 37.55 10.27 12.45
C LEU A 422 36.06 10.11 12.07
N VAL A 423 35.42 9.15 12.70
CA VAL A 423 33.99 8.84 12.59
C VAL A 423 33.39 8.97 13.98
N GLN A 424 32.35 9.80 14.11
CA GLN A 424 31.55 9.94 15.32
C GLN A 424 30.19 9.29 15.10
N PHE A 425 29.82 8.42 16.01
CA PHE A 425 28.61 7.62 15.91
C PHE A 425 28.06 7.28 17.29
N CYS A 426 26.76 6.99 17.34
CA CYS A 426 26.06 6.62 18.56
C CYS A 426 25.13 5.44 18.32
N LEU A 427 24.71 4.80 19.41
CA LEU A 427 23.55 3.93 19.40
C LEU A 427 22.28 4.79 19.49
N PRO A 428 21.45 4.86 18.44
CA PRO A 428 20.31 5.77 18.34
C PRO A 428 19.07 5.20 19.04
N ILE A 429 19.23 4.76 20.28
CA ILE A 429 18.15 4.27 21.14
C ILE A 429 18.15 4.99 22.49
N SER A 430 16.99 5.06 23.12
CA SER A 430 16.84 5.71 24.44
C SER A 430 15.81 4.97 25.29
N PRO A 431 15.84 5.12 26.62
CA PRO A 431 14.77 4.59 27.47
C PRO A 431 13.45 5.30 27.19
N SER A 432 12.33 4.57 27.09
CA SER A 432 11.01 5.14 26.82
C SER A 432 10.39 5.91 28.00
N GLY A 433 10.91 5.70 29.22
CA GLY A 433 10.33 6.24 30.45
C GLY A 433 8.96 5.64 30.81
N GLN A 434 8.47 4.65 30.05
CA GLN A 434 7.21 3.94 30.28
C GLN A 434 7.49 2.47 30.59
N GLU A 435 6.73 1.88 31.52
CA GLU A 435 6.85 0.46 31.83
C GLU A 435 6.32 -0.41 30.69
N GLY A 436 7.17 -1.33 30.19
CA GLY A 436 6.75 -2.41 29.26
C GLY A 436 6.45 -1.99 27.81
N ILE A 437 6.37 -0.69 27.52
CA ILE A 437 6.06 -0.17 26.19
C ILE A 437 7.22 0.65 25.64
N GLY A 438 7.64 0.34 24.41
CA GLY A 438 8.60 1.12 23.63
C GLY A 438 8.00 1.63 22.31
N SER A 439 8.83 2.26 21.48
CA SER A 439 8.49 2.69 20.12
C SER A 439 9.67 2.46 19.18
N ILE A 440 9.42 1.79 18.05
CA ILE A 440 10.36 1.66 16.94
C ILE A 440 10.16 2.86 16.03
N GLY A 441 11.16 3.73 15.98
CA GLY A 441 11.18 4.93 15.14
C GLY A 441 11.72 4.67 13.73
N GLN A 442 11.78 5.73 12.92
CA GLN A 442 12.23 5.67 11.54
C GLN A 442 13.64 5.11 11.37
N ASN A 443 14.53 5.40 12.32
CA ASN A 443 15.91 4.90 12.32
C ASN A 443 15.99 3.37 12.08
N TYR A 444 15.03 2.61 12.59
CA TYR A 444 14.98 1.15 12.41
C TYR A 444 13.96 0.68 11.38
N MET A 445 13.13 1.57 10.84
CA MET A 445 12.27 1.28 9.67
C MET A 445 13.02 1.38 8.33
N ARG A 446 14.19 2.04 8.30
CA ARG A 446 15.03 2.21 7.11
C ARG A 446 15.44 0.87 6.48
N GLY A 447 15.49 0.83 5.16
CA GLY A 447 15.83 -0.36 4.37
C GLY A 447 14.69 -1.38 4.23
N TYR A 448 13.49 -1.04 4.69
CA TYR A 448 12.30 -1.89 4.61
C TYR A 448 11.12 -1.15 3.97
N ARG A 449 10.32 -1.89 3.20
CA ARG A 449 8.94 -1.53 2.89
C ARG A 449 8.09 -2.03 4.04
N MET A 450 7.61 -1.11 4.87
CA MET A 450 6.76 -1.35 6.02
C MET A 450 5.30 -1.21 5.58
N VAL A 451 4.52 -2.29 5.67
CA VAL A 451 3.13 -2.36 5.23
C VAL A 451 2.21 -2.39 6.45
N PHE A 452 1.36 -1.38 6.56
CA PHE A 452 0.33 -1.29 7.57
C PHE A 452 -0.97 -1.85 6.98
N ASP A 453 -1.17 -3.15 7.12
CA ASP A 453 -2.35 -3.86 6.63
C ASP A 453 -3.47 -3.73 7.67
N ARG A 454 -4.31 -2.70 7.48
CA ARG A 454 -5.43 -2.39 8.37
C ARG A 454 -6.70 -3.17 8.02
N GLU A 455 -6.70 -3.95 6.94
CA GLU A 455 -7.77 -4.92 6.64
C GLU A 455 -7.60 -6.16 7.50
N ASN A 456 -6.37 -6.66 7.62
CA ASN A 456 -6.03 -7.86 8.37
C ASN A 456 -5.38 -7.57 9.72
N MET A 457 -5.30 -6.29 10.11
CA MET A 457 -4.70 -5.80 11.36
C MET A 457 -3.33 -6.39 11.65
N LYS A 458 -2.40 -6.26 10.71
CA LYS A 458 -1.02 -6.72 10.84
C LYS A 458 -0.02 -5.74 10.24
N LEU A 459 1.20 -5.78 10.77
CA LEU A 459 2.37 -5.17 10.16
C LEU A 459 3.04 -6.18 9.24
N GLY A 460 3.28 -5.81 8.00
CA GLY A 460 4.15 -6.52 7.06
C GLY A 460 5.48 -5.79 6.87
N TRP A 461 6.56 -6.52 6.62
CA TRP A 461 7.84 -5.92 6.21
C TRP A 461 8.60 -6.80 5.23
N SER A 462 9.25 -6.13 4.27
CA SER A 462 10.17 -6.77 3.32
C SER A 462 11.34 -5.83 3.04
N PRO A 463 12.59 -6.34 2.91
CA PRO A 463 13.73 -5.52 2.54
C PRO A 463 13.45 -4.76 1.23
N SER A 464 13.79 -3.49 1.18
CA SER A 464 13.56 -2.64 0.02
C SER A 464 14.58 -1.50 -0.05
N LYS A 465 14.99 -1.15 -1.27
CA LYS A 465 15.78 0.07 -1.54
C LYS A 465 14.90 1.30 -1.80
N CYS A 466 13.61 1.16 -1.55
CA CYS A 466 12.58 2.17 -1.79
C CYS A 466 12.46 2.64 -3.24
N GLN A 467 13.16 2.04 -4.20
CA GLN A 467 13.04 2.36 -5.61
C GLN A 467 11.69 1.90 -6.18
N GLU A 468 11.25 2.53 -7.27
CA GLU A 468 10.13 1.99 -8.03
C GLU A 468 10.51 0.59 -8.51
N ASP A 469 9.71 -0.41 -8.14
CA ASP A 469 9.91 -1.80 -8.55
C ASP A 469 10.00 -1.83 -10.09
N LYS A 470 11.23 -1.86 -10.63
CA LYS A 470 11.44 -2.38 -11.98
C LYS A 470 11.02 -3.82 -11.89
N ILE A 471 9.84 -4.15 -12.40
CA ILE A 471 9.43 -5.53 -12.59
C ILE A 471 10.43 -6.12 -13.59
N GLU A 472 11.54 -6.66 -13.10
CA GLU A 472 12.33 -7.59 -13.88
C GLU A 472 11.42 -8.80 -14.13
N PRO A 473 11.25 -9.24 -15.39
CA PRO A 473 10.62 -10.51 -15.68
C PRO A 473 11.33 -11.59 -14.85
N PRO A 474 10.61 -12.64 -14.39
CA PRO A 474 11.21 -13.68 -13.57
C PRO A 474 12.51 -14.17 -14.20
N GLN A 475 13.65 -13.83 -13.60
CA GLN A 475 14.91 -14.43 -14.00
C GLN A 475 14.82 -15.91 -13.63
N ALA A 476 14.84 -16.76 -14.65
CA ALA A 476 14.98 -18.19 -14.47
C ALA A 476 16.22 -18.46 -13.62
N SER A 477 16.07 -19.28 -12.59
CA SER A 477 17.13 -19.66 -11.66
C SER A 477 18.35 -20.23 -12.41
N PRO A 478 19.59 -20.02 -11.92
CA PRO A 478 20.78 -20.57 -12.53
C PRO A 478 20.86 -22.08 -12.25
N GLY A 479 20.43 -22.88 -13.23
CA GLY A 479 20.62 -24.33 -13.24
C GLY A 479 22.06 -24.71 -13.63
N SER A 480 22.63 -25.61 -12.85
CA SER A 480 23.98 -26.16 -12.91
C SER A 480 24.36 -26.80 -14.26
N THR A 481 25.65 -26.65 -14.56
CA THR A 481 26.49 -27.23 -15.62
C THR A 481 26.43 -28.77 -15.77
N SER A 482 26.30 -29.29 -17.00
CA SER A 482 27.33 -30.12 -17.70
C SER A 482 26.85 -30.61 -19.10
N SER A 483 27.78 -30.50 -20.06
CA SER A 483 27.74 -30.64 -21.54
C SER A 483 27.80 -32.13 -22.01
N PRO A 484 27.97 -32.56 -23.31
CA PRO A 484 28.26 -31.81 -24.57
C PRO A 484 27.71 -32.30 -25.95
N ASN A 485 27.62 -31.32 -26.89
CA ASN A 485 27.92 -31.35 -28.34
C ASN A 485 27.10 -32.20 -29.36
N PRO A 486 27.14 -31.90 -30.68
CA PRO A 486 27.10 -30.59 -31.37
C PRO A 486 26.19 -30.57 -32.65
N LEU A 487 25.99 -29.37 -33.21
CA LEU A 487 25.33 -29.04 -34.51
C LEU A 487 25.99 -29.67 -35.76
N PRO A 488 25.30 -29.75 -36.92
CA PRO A 488 25.40 -28.70 -37.96
C PRO A 488 24.05 -28.35 -38.64
N THR A 489 23.64 -27.07 -38.76
CA THR A 489 23.86 -26.04 -39.83
C THR A 489 23.00 -26.16 -41.10
N ASP A 490 22.52 -24.99 -41.55
CA ASP A 490 22.00 -24.61 -42.89
C ASP A 490 20.55 -25.04 -43.23
N GLU A 491 19.65 -24.26 -43.84
CA GLU A 491 19.72 -22.95 -44.52
C GLU A 491 18.29 -22.32 -44.56
N GLN A 492 18.24 -21.00 -44.37
CA GLN A 492 17.52 -19.96 -45.14
C GLN A 492 16.04 -20.07 -45.62
N GLN A 493 15.34 -18.96 -45.36
CA GLN A 493 14.34 -18.24 -46.19
C GLN A 493 12.81 -18.53 -46.09
N SER A 494 12.11 -17.44 -45.71
CA SER A 494 10.92 -16.86 -46.36
C SER A 494 9.51 -17.12 -45.79
N ARG A 495 8.97 -16.02 -45.23
CA ARG A 495 7.59 -15.47 -45.34
C ARG A 495 6.41 -16.21 -44.67
N GLY A 496 5.90 -15.57 -43.61
CA GLY A 496 4.61 -14.88 -43.65
C GLY A 496 3.34 -15.67 -43.27
N GLY A 497 2.57 -15.12 -42.33
CA GLY A 497 1.11 -15.25 -42.34
C GLY A 497 0.46 -15.95 -41.14
N HIS A 498 -0.10 -15.12 -40.25
CA HIS A 498 -1.32 -15.29 -39.44
C HIS A 498 -2.07 -16.64 -39.53
N ALA A 499 -2.19 -17.39 -38.43
CA ALA A 499 -3.13 -17.21 -37.32
C ALA A 499 -4.52 -17.87 -37.53
N VAL A 500 -4.97 -18.47 -36.42
CA VAL A 500 -6.36 -18.74 -35.99
C VAL A 500 -6.85 -20.21 -36.10
N SER A 501 -7.23 -20.72 -34.92
CA SER A 501 -8.00 -21.92 -34.55
C SER A 501 -9.45 -21.91 -35.12
N PRO A 502 -10.41 -22.78 -34.76
CA PRO A 502 -10.37 -23.98 -33.89
C PRO A 502 -11.10 -25.22 -34.47
N ALA A 503 -10.92 -26.38 -33.84
CA ALA A 503 -11.85 -27.50 -33.97
C ALA A 503 -12.14 -28.13 -32.60
N ILE A 504 -13.43 -28.36 -32.33
CA ILE A 504 -13.97 -29.06 -31.16
C ILE A 504 -14.25 -30.51 -31.59
N ALA A 505 -13.83 -31.48 -30.77
CA ALA A 505 -14.16 -32.90 -30.93
C ALA A 505 -15.45 -33.29 -30.15
N GLY A 506 -16.16 -34.26 -30.71
CA GLY A 506 -17.48 -34.73 -30.28
C GLY A 506 -17.47 -35.80 -29.17
N LYS A 507 -18.69 -36.12 -28.73
CA LYS A 507 -19.09 -37.06 -27.66
C LYS A 507 -19.22 -38.51 -28.15
N THR A 508 -19.14 -39.47 -27.22
CA THR A 508 -19.66 -40.85 -27.32
C THR A 508 -21.05 -41.02 -26.65
N PRO A 509 -21.83 -42.08 -26.98
CA PRO A 509 -23.30 -42.02 -27.02
C PRO A 509 -24.10 -42.88 -26.01
N SER A 510 -25.34 -42.42 -25.82
CA SER A 510 -26.67 -43.09 -25.70
C SER A 510 -26.89 -44.35 -24.84
N LYS A 511 -27.85 -44.21 -23.90
CA LYS A 511 -29.03 -45.11 -23.79
C LYS A 511 -30.32 -44.30 -24.03
N THR A 512 -31.08 -44.69 -25.05
CA THR A 512 -32.51 -44.42 -25.33
C THR A 512 -33.39 -45.48 -24.63
N PRO A 513 -34.75 -45.44 -24.63
CA PRO A 513 -35.70 -44.67 -25.47
C PRO A 513 -36.69 -43.83 -24.61
N SER A 514 -37.52 -42.93 -25.14
CA SER A 514 -38.48 -43.17 -26.23
C SER A 514 -39.10 -41.90 -26.82
N SER A 515 -39.48 -42.06 -28.09
CA SER A 515 -40.59 -41.42 -28.83
C SER A 515 -40.56 -39.89 -28.98
N SER A 516 -40.07 -39.34 -30.09
CA SER A 516 -40.64 -39.32 -31.46
C SER A 516 -41.58 -38.13 -31.69
N SER A 517 -41.10 -37.18 -32.50
CA SER A 517 -41.79 -36.52 -33.63
C SER A 517 -40.99 -35.24 -33.95
N SER A 518 -40.16 -35.18 -35.00
CA SER A 518 -40.53 -34.90 -36.42
C SER A 518 -41.06 -33.46 -36.58
N TYR A 519 -40.63 -32.53 -37.43
CA TYR A 519 -39.82 -32.40 -38.66
C TYR A 519 -39.28 -30.94 -38.66
N SER A 520 -38.28 -30.48 -39.43
CA SER A 520 -38.26 -30.33 -40.89
C SER A 520 -36.91 -29.64 -41.24
N PHE A 521 -35.94 -30.22 -41.95
CA PHE A 521 -35.89 -30.65 -43.37
C PHE A 521 -36.22 -29.60 -44.45
N SER A 522 -36.58 -28.37 -44.07
CA SER A 522 -36.96 -27.30 -45.03
C SER A 522 -35.75 -26.56 -45.65
N SER A 523 -34.63 -26.44 -44.94
CA SER A 523 -33.54 -25.55 -45.37
C SER A 523 -32.50 -26.22 -46.27
N ILE A 524 -32.34 -27.55 -46.20
CA ILE A 524 -31.28 -28.27 -46.95
C ILE A 524 -31.72 -28.59 -48.39
N MET A 525 -33.03 -28.82 -48.62
CA MET A 525 -33.56 -28.97 -49.98
C MET A 525 -33.49 -27.69 -50.82
N ARG A 526 -33.40 -26.51 -50.19
CA ARG A 526 -33.23 -25.23 -50.90
C ARG A 526 -31.81 -25.02 -51.42
N LEU A 527 -30.80 -25.59 -50.76
CA LEU A 527 -29.39 -25.49 -51.17
C LEU A 527 -29.02 -26.49 -52.27
N PHE A 528 -29.67 -27.65 -52.32
CA PHE A 528 -29.46 -28.61 -53.39
C PHE A 528 -30.07 -28.17 -54.73
N ASN A 529 -31.24 -27.51 -54.72
CA ASN A 529 -31.87 -27.00 -55.94
C ASN A 529 -31.13 -25.79 -56.55
N SER A 530 -30.47 -24.96 -55.75
CA SER A 530 -29.67 -23.83 -56.26
C SER A 530 -28.35 -24.27 -56.89
N LEU A 531 -27.73 -25.34 -56.37
CA LEU A 531 -26.50 -25.93 -56.95
C LEU A 531 -26.76 -26.68 -58.26
N LEU A 532 -27.95 -27.27 -58.45
CA LEU A 532 -28.37 -27.87 -59.72
C LEU A 532 -28.68 -26.80 -60.80
N LEU A 533 -29.24 -25.65 -60.43
CA LEU A 533 -29.47 -24.51 -61.35
C LEU A 533 -28.17 -23.86 -61.82
N LEU A 534 -27.15 -23.78 -60.95
CA LEU A 534 -25.82 -23.26 -61.30
C LEU A 534 -25.03 -24.20 -62.23
N HIS A 535 -25.22 -25.52 -62.11
CA HIS A 535 -24.64 -26.49 -63.05
C HIS A 535 -25.32 -26.50 -64.42
N TRP A 536 -26.62 -26.18 -64.50
CA TRP A 536 -27.36 -26.08 -65.76
C TRP A 536 -27.03 -24.77 -66.53
N LEU A 537 -26.80 -23.65 -65.83
CA LEU A 537 -26.36 -22.39 -66.46
C LEU A 537 -24.90 -22.42 -66.95
N ALA A 538 -24.04 -23.24 -66.33
CA ALA A 538 -22.65 -23.43 -66.76
C ALA A 538 -22.47 -24.43 -67.93
N SER A 539 -23.54 -25.08 -68.39
CA SER A 539 -23.52 -26.02 -69.52
C SER A 539 -24.26 -25.50 -70.77
N LEU A 540 -24.69 -24.23 -70.75
CA LEU A 540 -25.26 -23.47 -71.88
C LEU A 540 -24.39 -22.26 -72.28
N MET A 541 -23.14 -22.19 -71.81
CA MET A 541 -22.10 -21.24 -72.24
C MET A 541 -20.91 -21.97 -72.86
#